data_AF-A0A2I7SKU5-F1
#
_entry.id   AF-A0A2I7SKU5-F1
#
_cell.length_a   1.000
_cell.length_b   1.000
_cell.length_c   1.000
_cell.angle_alpha   90.00
_cell.angle_beta   90.00
_cell.angle_gamma   90.00
#
_symmetry.space_group_name_H-M   'P 1'
#
loop_
_entity.id
_entity.type
_entity.pdbx_description
1 polymer ?
#
loop_
_entity_poly.entity_id
_entity_poly.type
_entity_poly.pdbx_seq_one_letter_code
_entity_poly.pdbx_strand_id
1 'polypeptide(L)'
;MEIEGVSHATLLTIISEIGPEDFYKFPSAKHFTSWMRLAPNNKISGGKVLSHRTPKGSNRIKTALRQAANAIGNLKDTHLSNFFRKIAFKKGRQVAISATARKLAVIIWNMVTKKQPYIPPTQYLFHDQKKKKKWDWLKEFKKKSVYLILSLKNLISQTIDFQ
;
A
#
# COMPACT_ATOMS: atom_id res chain seq x y z
N MET A 1 9.76 12.18 6.05
CA MET A 1 8.30 12.30 5.87
C MET A 1 7.68 10.98 6.29
N GLU A 2 6.73 11.00 7.22
CA GLU A 2 6.18 9.81 7.89
C GLU A 2 5.25 8.98 6.98
N ILE A 3 4.65 9.61 5.96
CA ILE A 3 3.83 8.95 4.93
C ILE A 3 4.39 9.31 3.54
N GLU A 4 4.56 8.33 2.66
CA GLU A 4 5.15 8.55 1.34
C GLU A 4 4.22 9.40 0.46
N GLY A 5 4.76 10.44 -0.20
CA GLY A 5 4.05 11.27 -1.16
C GLY A 5 2.98 12.21 -0.58
N VAL A 6 2.85 12.29 0.74
CA VAL A 6 2.00 13.29 1.42
C VAL A 6 2.82 14.54 1.69
N SER A 7 2.44 15.67 1.07
CA SER A 7 3.09 16.97 1.30
C SER A 7 2.48 17.69 2.52
N HIS A 8 3.24 18.63 3.10
CA HIS A 8 2.73 19.55 4.13
C HIS A 8 1.46 20.28 3.68
N ALA A 9 1.40 20.72 2.43
CA ALA A 9 0.21 21.36 1.85
C ALA A 9 -1.02 20.43 1.85
N THR A 10 -0.82 19.13 1.62
CA THR A 10 -1.90 18.14 1.67
C THR A 10 -2.45 18.01 3.10
N LEU A 11 -1.56 17.96 4.09
CA LEU A 11 -1.95 17.91 5.50
C LEU A 11 -2.66 19.20 5.94
N LEU A 12 -2.13 20.36 5.55
CA LEU A 12 -2.73 21.66 5.88
C LEU A 12 -4.14 21.78 5.30
N THR A 13 -4.34 21.34 4.04
CA THR A 13 -5.67 21.30 3.41
C THR A 13 -6.64 20.40 4.17
N ILE A 14 -6.16 19.26 4.66
CA ILE A 14 -6.98 18.33 5.44
C ILE A 14 -7.40 18.96 6.77
N ILE A 15 -6.44 19.54 7.49
CA ILE A 15 -6.67 20.17 8.80
C ILE A 15 -7.58 21.40 8.65
N SER A 16 -7.40 22.21 7.61
CA SER A 16 -8.21 23.41 7.38
C SER A 16 -9.68 23.11 7.07
N GLU A 17 -9.98 21.94 6.50
CA GLU A 17 -11.32 21.59 6.03
C GLU A 17 -12.14 20.80 7.06
N ILE A 18 -11.48 19.98 7.90
CA ILE A 18 -12.14 19.15 8.92
C ILE A 18 -11.95 19.75 10.31
N GLY A 19 -10.82 20.39 10.59
CA GLY A 19 -10.39 20.67 11.96
C GLY A 19 -9.87 19.41 12.68
N PRO A 20 -9.14 19.54 13.80
CA PRO A 20 -8.56 18.40 14.49
C PRO A 20 -9.60 17.50 15.19
N GLU A 21 -10.68 18.08 15.71
CA GLU A 21 -11.69 17.36 16.50
C GLU A 21 -12.69 16.57 15.65
N ASP A 22 -12.93 16.98 14.41
CA ASP A 22 -13.99 16.37 13.59
C ASP A 22 -13.60 15.00 13.03
N PHE A 23 -12.33 14.60 13.12
CA PHE A 23 -11.90 13.23 12.82
C PHE A 23 -12.59 12.19 13.71
N TYR A 24 -12.90 12.56 14.96
CA TYR A 24 -13.53 11.70 15.95
C TYR A 24 -15.06 11.59 15.76
N LYS A 25 -15.67 12.49 14.99
CA LYS A 25 -17.10 12.43 14.64
C LYS A 25 -17.41 11.24 13.72
N PHE A 26 -16.42 10.69 13.02
CA PHE A 26 -16.59 9.54 12.14
C PHE A 26 -16.44 8.22 12.91
N PRO A 27 -17.46 7.32 12.92
CA PRO A 27 -17.36 6.05 13.64
C PRO A 27 -16.29 5.10 13.10
N SER A 28 -15.89 5.26 11.83
CA SER A 28 -14.81 4.47 11.24
C SER A 28 -14.18 5.15 10.03
N ALA A 29 -12.97 4.73 9.66
CA ALA A 29 -12.31 5.14 8.43
C ALA A 29 -13.17 4.95 7.17
N LYS A 30 -14.10 3.96 7.17
CA LYS A 30 -15.03 3.76 6.05
C LYS A 30 -15.98 4.94 5.90
N HIS A 31 -16.57 5.42 7.00
CA HIS A 31 -17.43 6.60 7.02
C HIS A 31 -16.66 7.83 6.55
N PHE A 32 -15.43 8.01 7.06
CA PHE A 32 -14.55 9.11 6.65
C PHE A 32 -14.27 9.11 5.13
N THR A 33 -13.87 7.97 4.57
CA THR A 33 -13.59 7.85 3.12
C THR A 33 -14.85 7.99 2.25
N SER A 34 -16.02 7.61 2.77
CA SER A 34 -17.31 7.79 2.11
C SER A 34 -17.71 9.26 2.08
N TRP A 35 -17.57 9.96 3.21
CA TRP A 35 -17.82 11.40 3.34
C TRP A 35 -16.96 12.23 2.37
N MET A 36 -15.68 11.89 2.22
CA MET A 36 -14.81 12.51 1.20
C MET A 36 -15.11 12.09 -0.25
N ARG A 37 -16.08 11.20 -0.49
CA ARG A 37 -16.44 10.68 -1.82
C ARG A 37 -15.27 9.98 -2.51
N LEU A 38 -14.44 9.28 -1.73
CA LEU A 38 -13.34 8.41 -2.19
C LEU A 38 -13.72 6.93 -2.23
N ALA A 39 -14.74 6.54 -1.46
CA ALA A 39 -15.31 5.20 -1.52
C ALA A 39 -16.31 5.05 -2.70
N PRO A 40 -16.35 3.89 -3.37
CA PRO A 40 -17.43 3.56 -4.30
C PRO A 40 -18.76 3.51 -3.53
N ASN A 41 -19.84 3.98 -4.15
CA ASN A 41 -21.18 3.92 -3.58
C ASN A 41 -22.00 2.85 -4.30
N ASN A 42 -22.51 1.87 -3.54
CA ASN A 42 -23.36 0.80 -4.07
C ASN A 42 -24.82 1.26 -4.03
N LYS A 43 -25.38 1.63 -5.19
CA LYS A 43 -26.80 1.94 -5.33
C LYS A 43 -27.57 0.63 -5.45
N ILE A 44 -28.33 0.24 -4.43
CA ILE A 44 -29.12 -0.99 -4.39
C ILE A 44 -30.60 -0.63 -4.45
N SER A 45 -31.37 -1.30 -5.31
CA SER A 45 -32.84 -1.22 -5.35
C SER A 45 -33.41 -2.60 -5.64
N GLY A 46 -34.50 -2.98 -4.97
CA GLY A 46 -35.14 -4.30 -5.16
C GLY A 46 -34.18 -5.48 -5.02
N GLY A 47 -33.21 -5.40 -4.10
CA GLY A 47 -32.21 -6.45 -3.88
C GLY A 47 -31.09 -6.56 -4.93
N LYS A 48 -31.08 -5.73 -5.98
CA LYS A 48 -30.05 -5.72 -7.04
C LYS A 48 -29.16 -4.49 -6.95
N VAL A 49 -27.86 -4.66 -7.21
CA VAL A 49 -26.95 -3.50 -7.28
C VAL A 49 -27.02 -2.85 -8.65
N LEU A 50 -27.56 -1.64 -8.68
CA LEU A 50 -27.73 -0.83 -9.89
C LEU A 50 -26.45 -0.12 -10.31
N SER A 51 -25.58 0.25 -9.35
CA SER A 51 -24.33 0.96 -9.63
C SER A 51 -23.35 0.84 -8.47
N HIS A 52 -22.05 0.87 -8.78
CA HIS A 52 -20.96 0.85 -7.80
C HIS A 52 -19.97 2.01 -8.04
N ARG A 53 -20.41 3.04 -8.77
CA ARG A 53 -19.52 4.13 -9.19
C ARG A 53 -19.15 5.01 -8.00
N THR A 54 -17.92 5.51 -7.99
CA THR A 54 -17.52 6.56 -7.05
C THR A 54 -18.33 7.83 -7.31
N PRO A 55 -18.90 8.47 -6.28
CA PRO A 55 -19.72 9.67 -6.46
C PRO A 55 -18.96 10.79 -7.20
N LYS A 56 -19.66 11.47 -8.12
CA LYS A 56 -19.17 12.69 -8.80
C LYS A 56 -18.92 13.82 -7.81
N GLY A 57 -18.16 14.86 -8.17
CA GLY A 57 -17.88 16.01 -7.30
C GLY A 57 -16.52 15.93 -6.59
N SER A 58 -15.98 17.11 -6.29
CA SER A 58 -14.64 17.32 -5.72
C SER A 58 -14.72 18.08 -4.39
N ASN A 59 -14.29 17.45 -3.32
CA ASN A 59 -13.90 18.13 -2.08
C ASN A 59 -12.40 18.51 -2.22
N ARG A 60 -11.97 19.66 -1.68
CA ARG A 60 -10.56 20.09 -1.65
C ARG A 60 -9.65 19.00 -1.09
N ILE A 61 -10.08 18.31 -0.03
CA ILE A 61 -9.37 17.18 0.56
C ILE A 61 -9.21 16.04 -0.45
N LYS A 62 -10.29 15.68 -1.15
CA LYS A 62 -10.26 14.63 -2.19
C LYS A 62 -9.26 14.98 -3.28
N THR A 63 -9.21 16.24 -3.70
CA THR A 63 -8.24 16.71 -4.71
C THR A 63 -6.81 16.61 -4.18
N ALA A 64 -6.55 17.10 -2.97
CA ALA A 64 -5.23 17.04 -2.35
C ALA A 64 -4.72 15.58 -2.20
N LEU A 65 -5.58 14.68 -1.71
CA LEU A 65 -5.25 13.25 -1.59
C LEU A 65 -5.01 12.57 -2.95
N ARG A 66 -5.74 12.97 -4.00
CA ARG A 66 -5.48 12.47 -5.36
C ARG A 66 -4.16 12.98 -5.93
N GLN A 67 -3.76 14.21 -5.62
CA GLN A 67 -2.45 14.75 -6.02
C GLN A 67 -1.32 14.01 -5.30
N ALA A 68 -1.45 13.80 -3.98
CA ALA A 68 -0.53 12.97 -3.21
C ALA A 68 -0.44 11.55 -3.79
N ALA A 69 -1.57 10.91 -4.08
CA ALA A 69 -1.61 9.60 -4.72
C ALA A 69 -0.96 9.56 -6.12
N ASN A 70 -1.10 10.63 -6.91
CA ASN A 70 -0.45 10.73 -8.20
C ASN A 70 1.08 10.84 -8.07
N ALA A 71 1.56 11.61 -7.08
CA ALA A 71 2.98 11.70 -6.74
C ALA A 71 3.54 10.34 -6.30
N ILE A 72 2.81 9.60 -5.45
CA ILE A 72 3.15 8.22 -5.06
C ILE A 72 3.28 7.30 -6.28
N GLY A 73 2.43 7.47 -7.29
CA GLY A 73 2.50 6.70 -8.53
C GLY A 73 3.80 6.88 -9.30
N ASN A 74 4.55 7.96 -9.03
CA ASN A 74 5.85 8.25 -9.64
C ASN A 74 7.03 7.83 -8.74
N LEU A 75 6.78 7.51 -7.47
CA LEU A 75 7.80 6.98 -6.56
C LEU A 75 8.21 5.56 -6.96
N LYS A 76 9.43 5.18 -6.55
CA LYS A 76 9.98 3.85 -6.73
C LYS A 76 10.18 3.21 -5.37
N ASP A 77 9.92 1.90 -5.31
CA ASP A 77 10.35 1.04 -4.21
C ASP A 77 9.74 1.33 -2.83
N THR A 78 8.57 1.98 -2.80
CA THR A 78 7.78 2.20 -1.58
C THR A 78 6.57 1.27 -1.53
N HIS A 79 6.06 1.00 -0.33
CA HIS A 79 4.89 0.14 -0.16
C HIS A 79 3.65 0.70 -0.89
N LEU A 80 3.43 2.03 -0.80
CA LEU A 80 2.31 2.67 -1.49
C LEU A 80 2.50 2.72 -3.02
N SER A 81 3.72 2.90 -3.52
CA SER A 81 3.98 2.86 -4.98
C SER A 81 3.74 1.45 -5.55
N ASN A 82 4.12 0.40 -4.83
CA ASN A 82 3.85 -0.99 -5.23
C ASN A 82 2.34 -1.28 -5.29
N PHE A 83 1.59 -0.81 -4.29
CA PHE A 83 0.13 -0.89 -4.29
C PHE A 83 -0.48 -0.13 -5.49
N PHE A 84 -0.02 1.09 -5.74
CA PHE A 84 -0.46 1.90 -6.88
C PHE A 84 -0.22 1.17 -8.20
N ARG A 85 0.99 0.67 -8.43
CA ARG A 85 1.38 -0.04 -9.67
C ARG A 85 0.55 -1.30 -9.88
N LYS A 86 0.31 -2.08 -8.84
CA LYS A 86 -0.54 -3.28 -8.90
C LYS A 86 -1.96 -2.97 -9.39
N ILE A 87 -2.54 -1.86 -8.94
CA ILE A 87 -3.87 -1.44 -9.38
C ILE A 87 -3.83 -0.82 -10.77
N ALA A 88 -2.82 0.01 -11.04
CA ALA A 88 -2.66 0.68 -12.33
C ALA A 88 -2.52 -0.34 -13.47
N PHE A 89 -1.78 -1.42 -13.24
CA PHE A 89 -1.64 -2.53 -14.17
C PHE A 89 -2.97 -3.23 -14.48
N LYS A 90 -3.85 -3.39 -13.48
CA LYS A 90 -5.12 -4.12 -13.63
C LYS A 90 -6.29 -3.27 -14.14
N LYS A 91 -6.35 -2.01 -13.75
CA LYS A 91 -7.55 -1.14 -13.93
C LYS A 91 -7.24 0.24 -14.48
N GLY A 92 -5.98 0.52 -14.83
CA GLY A 92 -5.54 1.81 -15.33
C GLY A 92 -5.23 2.84 -14.25
N ARG A 93 -4.55 3.91 -14.66
CA ARG A 93 -3.97 4.90 -13.75
C ARG A 93 -5.00 5.70 -12.95
N GLN A 94 -6.11 6.10 -13.56
CA GLN A 94 -7.13 6.90 -12.87
C GLN A 94 -7.79 6.15 -11.71
N VAL A 95 -8.01 4.85 -11.88
CA VAL A 95 -8.55 3.97 -10.82
C VAL A 95 -7.49 3.79 -9.73
N ALA A 96 -6.21 3.63 -10.09
CA ALA A 96 -5.12 3.52 -9.14
C ALA A 96 -4.95 4.77 -8.26
N ILE A 97 -5.06 5.98 -8.85
CA ILE A 97 -5.05 7.24 -8.11
C ILE A 97 -6.17 7.27 -7.08
N SER A 98 -7.40 6.92 -7.50
CA SER A 98 -8.57 6.94 -6.63
C SER A 98 -8.45 5.93 -5.48
N ALA A 99 -8.00 4.71 -5.78
CA ALA A 99 -7.79 3.66 -4.79
C ALA A 99 -6.67 4.00 -3.80
N THR A 100 -5.59 4.60 -4.28
CA THR A 100 -4.45 5.02 -3.45
C THR A 100 -4.81 6.21 -2.58
N ALA A 101 -5.56 7.18 -3.10
CA ALA A 101 -6.10 8.28 -2.32
C ALA A 101 -7.03 7.79 -1.19
N ARG A 102 -7.89 6.78 -1.47
CA ARG A 102 -8.69 6.12 -0.42
C ARG A 102 -7.80 5.44 0.63
N LYS A 103 -6.72 4.77 0.22
CA LYS A 103 -5.78 4.12 1.14
C LYS A 103 -5.08 5.15 2.03
N LEU A 104 -4.64 6.28 1.47
CA LEU A 104 -4.06 7.40 2.22
C LEU A 104 -5.04 7.97 3.25
N ALA A 105 -6.29 8.20 2.84
CA ALA A 105 -7.34 8.67 3.75
C ALA A 105 -7.51 7.76 4.98
N VAL A 106 -7.49 6.43 4.78
CA VAL A 106 -7.57 5.47 5.88
C VAL A 106 -6.33 5.52 6.77
N ILE A 107 -5.14 5.66 6.20
CA ILE A 107 -3.88 5.80 6.96
C ILE A 107 -3.95 7.05 7.84
N ILE A 108 -4.28 8.20 7.25
CA ILE A 108 -4.37 9.48 7.96
C ILE A 108 -5.41 9.43 9.08
N TRP A 109 -6.60 8.90 8.81
CA TRP A 109 -7.64 8.75 9.84
C TRP A 109 -7.17 7.86 11.00
N ASN A 110 -6.52 6.73 10.72
CA ASN A 110 -5.98 5.86 11.77
C ASN A 110 -4.86 6.54 12.56
N MET A 111 -3.97 7.29 11.91
CA MET A 111 -2.91 8.03 12.60
C MET A 111 -3.48 9.06 13.56
N VAL A 112 -4.50 9.81 13.14
CA VAL A 112 -5.14 10.84 13.98
C VAL A 112 -5.94 10.19 15.12
N THR A 113 -6.85 9.27 14.80
CA THR A 113 -7.79 8.71 15.79
C THR A 113 -7.15 7.73 16.77
N LYS A 114 -6.18 6.92 16.32
CA LYS A 114 -5.50 5.93 17.15
C LYS A 114 -4.18 6.42 17.71
N LYS A 115 -3.70 7.59 17.29
CA LYS A 115 -2.39 8.15 17.66
C LYS A 115 -1.23 7.19 17.37
N GLN A 116 -1.37 6.37 16.33
CA GLN A 116 -0.37 5.38 15.91
C GLN A 116 0.34 5.86 14.64
N PRO A 117 1.68 5.88 14.60
CA PRO A 117 2.41 6.32 13.42
C PRO A 117 2.20 5.35 12.25
N TYR A 118 2.33 5.85 11.02
CA TYR A 118 2.28 4.99 9.84
C TYR A 118 3.56 4.14 9.75
N ILE A 119 3.40 2.82 9.92
CA ILE A 119 4.48 1.85 9.73
C ILE A 119 4.20 1.09 8.42
N PRO A 120 4.95 1.34 7.33
CA PRO A 120 4.76 0.61 6.09
C PRO A 120 5.19 -0.86 6.26
N PRO A 121 4.38 -1.83 5.79
CA PRO A 121 4.75 -3.26 5.83
C PRO A 121 6.04 -3.58 5.06
N THR A 122 6.37 -2.75 4.07
CA THR A 122 7.62 -2.86 3.32
C THR A 122 8.43 -1.61 3.56
N GLN A 123 9.53 -1.74 4.29
CA GLN A 123 10.45 -0.64 4.52
C GLN A 123 11.23 -0.33 3.24
N TYR A 124 11.41 0.96 2.95
CA TYR A 124 12.27 1.38 1.86
C TYR A 124 13.72 0.95 2.17
N LEU A 125 14.33 0.24 1.22
CA LEU A 125 15.74 -0.14 1.29
C LEU A 125 16.50 0.68 0.26
N PHE A 126 17.59 1.31 0.68
CA PHE A 126 18.51 1.97 -0.24
C PHE A 126 19.06 0.95 -1.26
N HIS A 127 19.43 1.42 -2.45
CA HIS A 127 19.92 0.55 -3.52
C HIS A 127 21.07 -0.36 -3.08
N ASP A 128 22.00 0.14 -2.27
CA ASP A 128 23.14 -0.63 -1.78
C ASP A 128 22.74 -1.72 -0.79
N GLN A 129 21.77 -1.42 0.09
CA GLN A 129 21.20 -2.42 1.01
C GLN A 129 20.47 -3.53 0.26
N LYS A 130 19.76 -3.19 -0.84
CA LYS A 130 19.12 -4.18 -1.71
C LYS A 130 20.15 -5.08 -2.39
N LYS A 131 21.22 -4.50 -2.94
CA LYS A 131 22.32 -5.25 -3.56
C LYS A 131 22.96 -6.18 -2.53
N LYS A 132 23.28 -5.67 -1.34
CA LYS A 132 23.86 -6.46 -0.25
C LYS A 132 22.97 -7.64 0.15
N LYS A 133 21.68 -7.39 0.45
CA LYS A 133 20.73 -8.46 0.77
C LYS A 133 20.60 -9.49 -0.36
N LYS A 134 20.58 -9.05 -1.62
CA LYS A 134 20.55 -9.95 -2.78
C LYS A 134 21.82 -10.81 -2.83
N TRP A 135 22.99 -10.22 -2.62
CA TRP A 135 24.26 -10.94 -2.57
C TRP A 135 24.33 -11.93 -1.41
N ASP A 136 23.90 -11.52 -0.22
CA ASP A 136 23.87 -12.38 0.96
C ASP A 136 22.92 -13.57 0.74
N TRP A 137 21.72 -13.31 0.21
CA TRP A 137 20.78 -14.36 -0.19
C TRP A 137 21.36 -15.32 -1.24
N LEU A 138 22.04 -14.80 -2.27
CA LEU A 138 22.69 -15.63 -3.30
C LEU A 138 23.80 -16.51 -2.71
N LYS A 139 24.58 -15.99 -1.76
CA LYS A 139 25.62 -16.75 -1.05
C LYS A 139 25.01 -17.87 -0.21
N GLU A 140 23.97 -17.57 0.56
CA GLU A 140 23.24 -18.58 1.35
C GLU A 140 22.62 -19.65 0.46
N PHE A 141 22.02 -19.26 -0.66
CA PHE A 141 21.41 -20.18 -1.61
C PHE A 141 22.45 -21.13 -2.24
N LYS A 142 23.59 -20.58 -2.69
CA LYS A 142 24.71 -21.40 -3.20
C LYS A 142 25.22 -22.39 -2.14
N LYS A 143 25.38 -21.93 -0.89
CA LYS A 143 25.81 -22.78 0.23
C LYS A 143 24.81 -23.93 0.44
N LYS A 144 23.51 -23.63 0.59
CA LYS A 144 22.46 -24.65 0.75
C LYS A 144 22.41 -25.64 -0.42
N SER A 145 22.56 -25.16 -1.65
CA SER A 145 22.58 -26.02 -2.84
C SER A 145 23.75 -27.02 -2.81
N VAL A 146 24.95 -26.58 -2.41
CA VAL A 146 26.12 -27.47 -2.25
C VAL A 146 25.87 -28.52 -1.16
N TYR A 147 25.33 -28.13 0.00
CA TYR A 147 24.97 -29.08 1.05
C TYR A 147 23.94 -30.11 0.58
N LEU A 148 22.92 -29.67 -0.17
CA LEU A 148 21.90 -30.57 -0.73
C LEU A 148 22.53 -31.59 -1.68
N ILE A 149 23.42 -31.15 -2.58
CA ILE A 149 24.12 -32.03 -3.53
C ILE A 149 25.00 -33.04 -2.79
N LEU A 150 25.76 -32.61 -1.78
CA LEU A 150 26.61 -33.50 -0.97
C LEU A 150 25.76 -34.52 -0.19
N SER A 151 24.65 -34.07 0.40
CA SER A 151 23.72 -34.94 1.13
C SER A 151 23.10 -35.99 0.22
N LEU A 152 22.71 -35.63 -1.00
CA LEU A 152 22.16 -36.57 -1.97
C LEU A 152 23.21 -37.58 -2.45
N LYS A 153 24.46 -37.13 -2.69
CA LYS A 153 25.57 -38.04 -3.03
C LYS A 153 25.83 -39.07 -1.95
N ASN A 154 25.88 -38.66 -0.68
CA ASN A 154 26.08 -39.58 0.44
C ASN A 154 24.95 -40.59 0.58
N LEU A 155 23.70 -40.18 0.36
CA LEU A 155 22.55 -41.10 0.38
C LEU A 155 22.66 -42.16 -0.73
N ILE A 156 23.08 -41.76 -1.93
CA ILE A 156 23.26 -42.68 -3.05
C ILE A 156 24.39 -43.67 -2.77
N SER A 157 25.53 -43.19 -2.26
CA SER A 157 26.65 -44.08 -1.88
C SER A 157 26.24 -45.11 -0.83
N GLN A 158 25.54 -44.69 0.22
CA GLN A 158 25.03 -45.61 1.24
C GLN A 158 24.10 -46.67 0.64
N THR A 159 23.23 -46.31 -0.31
CA THR A 159 22.31 -47.29 -0.93
C THR A 159 23.04 -48.34 -1.80
N ILE A 160 24.18 -47.97 -2.39
CA ILE A 160 24.97 -48.87 -3.25
C ILE A 160 25.79 -49.86 -2.42
N ASP A 161 26.24 -49.48 -1.22
CA ASP A 161 27.04 -50.35 -0.34
C ASP A 161 26.21 -51.46 0.37
N PHE A 162 24.88 -51.45 0.24
CA PHE A 162 23.97 -52.47 0.78
C PHE A 162 23.45 -53.49 -0.27
N GLN A 163 23.98 -53.47 -1.50
CA GLN A 163 23.76 -54.50 -2.53
C GLN A 163 24.99 -55.38 -2.74
#